data_AF-A0A7K3Y8G3-F1
#
_entry.id   AF-A0A7K3Y8G3-F1
#
_cell.length_a   1.000
_cell.length_b   1.000
_cell.length_c   1.000
_cell.angle_alpha   90.00
_cell.angle_beta   90.00
_cell.angle_gamma   90.00
#
_symmetry.space_group_name_H-M   'P 1'
#
loop_
_entity.id
_entity.type
_entity.pdbx_description
1 polymer ?
#
loop_
_entity_poly.entity_id
_entity_poly.type
_entity_poly.pdbx_seq_one_letter_code
_entity_poly.pdbx_strand_id
1 'polypeptide(L)' 'MPATKKIPVSKEIYAAILDLRRPDETLDDTLARLVEAVKKQRLADDVEEVMARNTFVEL' A
#
# COMPACT_ATOMS: atom_id res chain seq x y z
N MET A 1 8.38 -12.69 5.54
CA MET A 1 7.81 -13.19 6.81
C MET A 1 6.33 -13.42 6.58
N PRO A 2 5.77 -14.61 6.86
CA PRO A 2 4.33 -14.81 6.73
C PRO A 2 3.59 -13.88 7.71
N ALA A 3 2.58 -13.18 7.23
CA ALA A 3 1.78 -12.27 8.05
C ALA A 3 0.86 -13.09 8.97
N THR A 4 1.33 -13.41 10.18
CA THR A 4 0.57 -14.19 11.17
C THR A 4 -0.55 -13.42 11.86
N LYS A 5 -0.67 -12.10 11.61
CA LYS A 5 -1.73 -11.26 12.17
C LYS A 5 -2.93 -11.21 11.22
N LYS A 6 -4.10 -11.56 11.74
CA LYS A 6 -5.38 -11.46 11.03
C LYS A 6 -6.00 -10.09 11.26
N ILE A 7 -6.40 -9.41 10.18
CA ILE A 7 -7.11 -8.13 10.23
C ILE A 7 -8.57 -8.42 9.85
N PRO A 8 -9.55 -8.14 10.73
CA PRO A 8 -10.95 -8.31 10.37
C PRO A 8 -11.36 -7.25 9.35
N VAL A 9 -12.03 -7.69 8.28
CA VAL A 9 -12.57 -6.84 7.23
C VAL A 9 -14.00 -7.29 6.92
N SER A 10 -14.80 -6.40 6.30
CA SER A 10 -16.11 -6.81 5.80
C SER A 10 -15.98 -7.78 4.63
N LYS A 11 -17.04 -8.55 4.35
CA LYS A 11 -17.07 -9.48 3.21
C LYS A 11 -16.87 -8.76 1.88
N GLU A 12 -17.43 -7.57 1.76
CA GLU A 12 -17.32 -6.72 0.56
C GLU A 12 -15.87 -6.32 0.31
N ILE A 13 -15.15 -5.87 1.35
CA ILE A 13 -13.73 -5.51 1.23
C ILE A 13 -12.88 -6.74 0.93
N TYR A 14 -13.18 -7.88 1.55
CA TYR A 14 -12.47 -9.13 1.26
C TYR A 14 -12.62 -9.56 -0.21
N ALA A 15 -13.84 -9.48 -0.76
CA ALA A 15 -14.10 -9.77 -2.17
C ALA A 15 -13.35 -8.80 -3.10
N ALA A 16 -13.41 -7.50 -2.80
CA ALA A 16 -12.68 -6.50 -3.58
C ALA A 16 -11.16 -6.74 -3.59
N ILE A 17 -10.58 -7.20 -2.48
CA ILE A 17 -9.15 -7.56 -2.43
C ILE A 17 -8.87 -8.78 -3.32
N LEU A 18 -9.76 -9.77 -3.34
CA LEU A 18 -9.59 -10.96 -4.18
C LEU A 18 -9.70 -10.64 -5.68
N ASP A 19 -10.53 -9.68 -6.07
CA ASP A 19 -10.66 -9.24 -7.47
C ASP A 19 -9.38 -8.55 -7.98
N LEU A 20 -8.54 -8.02 -7.08
CA LEU A 20 -7.25 -7.40 -7.41
C LEU A 20 -6.09 -8.40 -7.53
N ARG A 21 -6.35 -9.69 -7.24
CA ARG A 21 -5.35 -10.75 -7.29
C ARG A 21 -5.01 -11.12 -8.73
N ARG A 22 -3.72 -11.22 -9.05
CA ARG A 22 -3.27 -11.69 -10.37
C ARG A 22 -3.30 -13.22 -10.46
N PRO A 23 -3.28 -13.80 -11.67
CA PRO A 23 -3.00 -15.22 -11.84
C PRO A 23 -1.70 -15.57 -11.09
N ASP A 24 -1.70 -16.74 -10.44
CA ASP A 24 -0.56 -17.29 -9.69
C ASP A 24 -0.12 -16.51 -8.43
N GLU A 25 -0.82 -15.45 -8.01
CA GLU A 25 -0.59 -14.79 -6.72
C GLU A 25 -1.38 -15.47 -5.59
N THR A 26 -0.77 -15.60 -4.40
CA THR A 26 -1.53 -15.85 -3.17
C THR A 26 -2.18 -14.57 -2.65
N LEU A 27 -3.08 -14.68 -1.67
CA LEU A 27 -3.63 -13.50 -1.00
C LEU A 27 -2.52 -12.67 -0.34
N ASP A 28 -1.54 -13.33 0.28
CA ASP A 28 -0.40 -12.66 0.92
C ASP A 28 0.45 -11.90 -0.10
N ASP A 29 0.70 -12.48 -1.27
CA ASP A 29 1.43 -11.82 -2.36
C ASP A 29 0.68 -10.59 -2.87
N THR A 30 -0.65 -10.72 -3.02
CA THR A 30 -1.53 -9.61 -3.43
C THR A 30 -1.44 -8.47 -2.43
N LEU A 31 -1.58 -8.78 -1.12
CA LEU A 31 -1.49 -7.79 -0.05
C LEU A 31 -0.11 -7.13 -0.01
N ALA A 32 0.98 -7.89 -0.13
CA ALA A 32 2.33 -7.36 -0.16
C ALA A 32 2.52 -6.38 -1.32
N ARG A 33 2.06 -6.75 -2.53
CA ARG A 33 2.11 -5.87 -3.70
C ARG A 33 1.31 -4.58 -3.51
N LEU A 34 0.08 -4.68 -2.99
CA LEU A 34 -0.77 -3.52 -2.76
C LEU A 34 -0.15 -2.58 -1.71
N VAL A 35 0.41 -3.12 -0.64
CA VAL A 35 1.13 -2.34 0.39
C VAL A 35 2.32 -1.60 -0.21
N GLU A 36 3.14 -2.27 -1.03
CA GLU A 36 4.28 -1.62 -1.68
C GLU A 36 3.87 -0.53 -2.66
N ALA A 37 2.75 -0.69 -3.36
CA ALA A 37 2.20 0.36 -4.22
C ALA A 37 1.80 1.61 -3.42
N VAL A 38 1.07 1.43 -2.31
CA VAL A 38 0.62 2.53 -1.44
C VAL A 38 1.80 3.24 -0.78
N LYS A 39 2.83 2.50 -0.33
CA LYS A 39 4.05 3.11 0.24
C LYS A 39 4.75 4.02 -0.76
N LYS A 40 4.88 3.58 -2.01
CA LYS A 40 5.49 4.39 -3.08
C LYS A 40 4.68 5.64 -3.37
N GLN A 41 3.35 5.52 -3.43
CA GLN A 41 2.47 6.66 -3.62
C GLN A 41 2.62 7.66 -2.47
N ARG A 42 2.52 7.20 -1.23
CA ARG A 42 2.66 8.06 -0.05
C ARG A 42 4.01 8.79 -0.03
N LEU A 43 5.10 8.11 -0.39
CA LEU A 43 6.41 8.76 -0.50
C LEU A 43 6.41 9.89 -1.55
N ALA A 44 5.77 9.68 -2.69
CA ALA A 44 5.65 10.70 -3.72
C ALA A 44 4.81 11.90 -3.24
N ASP A 45 3.67 11.62 -2.60
CA ASP A 45 2.77 12.64 -2.04
C ASP A 45 3.48 13.45 -0.95
N ASP A 46 4.21 12.79 -0.04
CA ASP A 46 4.98 13.43 1.03
C ASP A 46 6.09 14.34 0.45
N VAL A 47 6.76 13.92 -0.64
CA VAL A 47 7.75 14.75 -1.34
C VAL A 47 7.10 15.98 -1.98
N GLU A 48 5.97 15.79 -2.67
CA GLU A 48 5.23 16.90 -3.29
C GLU A 48 4.77 17.93 -2.24
N GLU A 49 4.28 17.47 -1.08
CA GLU A 49 3.91 18.33 0.04
C GLU A 49 5.08 19.16 0.55
N VAL A 50 6.27 18.56 0.71
CA VAL A 50 7.49 19.27 1.13
C VAL A 50 7.91 20.31 0.09
N MET A 51 7.89 19.95 -1.20
CA MET A 51 8.21 20.87 -2.31
C MET A 51 7.24 22.07 -2.32
N ALA A 52 5.94 21.82 -2.13
CA ALA A 52 4.91 22.86 -2.11
C ALA A 52 5.05 23.82 -0.92
N ARG A 53 5.54 23.34 0.24
CA ARG A 53 5.78 24.17 1.43
C ARG A 53 7.09 24.96 1.39
N ASN A 54 7.91 24.78 0.35
CA ASN A 54 9.23 25.42 0.18
C ASN A 54 10.12 25.36 1.45
N THR A 55 9.92 24.32 2.26
CA THR A 55 10.55 24.17 3.57
C THR A 55 11.80 23.32 3.41
N PHE A 56 12.77 23.83 2.64
CA PHE A 56 14.05 23.18 2.48
C PHE A 56 14.99 23.62 3.60
N VAL A 57 15.77 22.69 4.14
CA VAL A 57 16.87 23.01 5.06
C VAL A 57 18.08 23.39 4.19
N GLU A 58 18.73 24.52 4.49
CA GLU A 58 19.94 24.95 3.80
C GLU A 58 21.10 23.97 4.08
N LEU A 59 21.87 23.63 3.04
CA LEU A 59 23.00 22.69 3.07
C LEU A 59 24.30 23.34 3.58
#